data_AF-A0A951ZLX2-F1
#
_entry.id   AF-A0A951ZLX2-F1
#
_cell.length_a   1.000
_cell.length_b   1.000
_cell.length_c   1.000
_cell.angle_alpha   90.00
_cell.angle_beta   90.00
_cell.angle_gamma   90.00
#
_symmetry.space_group_name_H-M   'P 1'
#
loop_
_entity.id
_entity.type
_entity.pdbx_description
1 polymer ?
#
loop_
_entity_poly.entity_id
_entity_poly.type
_entity_poly.pdbx_seq_one_letter_code
_entity_poly.pdbx_strand_id
1 'polypeptide(L)' 'MGYKIKFGTDGWRAVIARDFTTENVKRVSEGASHWLLEQHEQPAVVIGHDCRFGG' A
#
# COMPACT_ATOMS: atom_id res chain seq x y z
N MET A 1 -5.76 3.24 19.58
CA MET A 1 -5.37 2.22 18.56
C MET A 1 -5.21 2.91 17.22
N GLY A 2 -4.29 2.47 16.37
CA GLY A 2 -4.12 3.02 15.01
C GLY A 2 -5.20 2.54 14.03
N TYR A 3 -5.26 3.17 12.85
CA TYR A 3 -6.18 2.78 11.78
C TYR A 3 -5.98 1.32 11.35
N LYS A 4 -7.07 0.55 11.28
CA LYS A 4 -7.09 -0.84 10.83
C LYS A 4 -7.27 -0.89 9.31
N ILE A 5 -6.17 -1.08 8.60
CA ILE A 5 -6.15 -1.37 7.15
C ILE A 5 -7.00 -2.63 6.89
N LYS A 6 -7.83 -2.58 5.84
CA LYS A 6 -8.62 -3.71 5.36
C LYS A 6 -8.50 -3.81 3.85
N PHE A 7 -7.99 -4.94 3.36
CA PHE A 7 -7.98 -5.27 1.95
C PHE A 7 -9.37 -5.77 1.51
N GLY A 8 -9.80 -5.37 0.31
CA GLY A 8 -10.88 -6.00 -0.44
C GLY A 8 -10.30 -6.83 -1.59
N THR A 9 -11.14 -7.20 -2.56
CA THR A 9 -10.78 -8.05 -3.71
C THR A 9 -9.58 -7.52 -4.48
N ASP A 10 -9.56 -6.20 -4.77
CA ASP A 10 -8.53 -5.54 -5.59
C ASP A 10 -7.67 -4.59 -4.73
N GLY A 11 -7.26 -5.07 -3.54
CA GLY A 11 -6.34 -4.37 -2.65
C GLY A 11 -7.02 -3.47 -1.60
N TRP A 12 -6.27 -2.51 -1.05
CA TRP A 12 -6.77 -1.54 -0.07
C TRP A 12 -7.29 -0.27 -0.74
N ARG A 13 -8.44 0.23 -0.28
CA ARG A 13 -9.04 1.50 -0.70
C ARG A 13 -9.46 2.30 0.53
N ALA A 14 -9.22 3.61 0.50
CA ALA A 14 -9.39 4.50 1.64
C ALA A 14 -9.58 5.96 1.20
N VAL A 15 -10.05 6.83 2.09
CA VAL A 15 -10.30 8.26 1.80
C VAL A 15 -9.02 9.07 1.99
N ILE A 16 -8.61 9.81 0.95
CA ILE A 16 -7.44 10.70 0.94
C ILE A 16 -7.45 11.65 2.14
N ALA A 17 -6.28 11.85 2.75
CA ALA A 17 -6.02 12.69 3.93
C ALA A 17 -6.75 12.30 5.23
N ARG A 18 -7.69 11.35 5.22
CA ARG A 18 -8.32 10.78 6.43
C ARG A 18 -7.74 9.41 6.77
N ASP A 19 -7.87 8.47 5.84
CA ASP A 19 -7.48 7.07 6.01
C ASP A 19 -6.34 6.70 5.04
N PHE A 20 -6.39 7.21 3.81
CA PHE A 20 -5.31 7.14 2.83
C PHE A 20 -4.34 8.30 3.12
N THR A 21 -3.41 8.03 4.04
CA THR A 21 -2.34 8.92 4.50
C THR A 21 -0.99 8.29 4.18
N THR A 22 0.08 9.09 4.07
CA THR A 22 1.44 8.60 3.78
C THR A 22 1.90 7.51 4.76
N GLU A 23 1.51 7.61 6.04
CA GLU A 23 1.78 6.61 7.07
C GLU A 23 1.05 5.28 6.80
N ASN A 24 -0.24 5.31 6.46
CA ASN A 24 -0.97 4.09 6.14
C ASN A 24 -0.53 3.48 4.79
N VAL A 25 -0.14 4.31 3.81
CA VAL A 25 0.50 3.85 2.56
C VAL A 25 1.81 3.15 2.87
N LYS A 26 2.71 3.75 3.68
CA LYS A 26 3.97 3.13 4.12
C LYS A 26 3.74 1.77 4.76
N ARG A 27 2.77 1.64 5.67
CA ARG A 27 2.39 0.38 6.33
C ARG A 27 1.91 -0.70 5.34
N VAL A 28 1.27 -0.31 4.25
CA VAL A 28 0.88 -1.24 3.17
C VAL A 28 2.10 -1.64 2.32
N SER A 29 2.94 -0.66 1.94
CA SER A 29 4.18 -0.92 1.19
C SER A 29 5.13 -1.85 1.95
N GLU A 30 5.33 -1.62 3.25
CA GLU A 30 6.17 -2.43 4.15
C GLU A 30 5.70 -3.89 4.19
N GLY A 31 4.40 -4.13 4.41
CA GLY A 31 3.82 -5.48 4.38
C GLY A 31 3.93 -6.16 3.01
N ALA A 32 3.76 -5.41 1.92
CA ALA A 32 3.94 -5.92 0.57
C ALA A 32 5.41 -6.26 0.25
N SER A 33 6.35 -5.42 0.68
CA SER A 33 7.80 -5.67 0.52
C SER A 33 8.28 -6.89 1.30
N HIS A 34 7.80 -7.09 2.54
CA HIS A 34 8.12 -8.30 3.31
C HIS A 34 7.64 -9.56 2.61
N TRP A 35 6.36 -9.62 2.22
CA TRP A 35 5.81 -10.76 1.48
C TRP A 35 6.58 -11.03 0.17
N LEU A 36 6.96 -9.99 -0.56
CA LEU A 36 7.64 -10.11 -1.84
C LEU A 36 9.08 -10.63 -1.69
N LEU A 37 9.78 -10.25 -0.61
CA LEU A 37 11.10 -10.79 -0.24
C LEU A 37 11.03 -12.25 0.24
N GLU A 38 9.88 -12.71 0.75
CA GLU A 38 9.65 -14.14 1.03
C GLU A 38 9.43 -14.96 -0.27
N GLN A 39 8.99 -14.33 -1.37
CA GLN A 39 8.78 -15.04 -2.64
C GLN A 39 10.02 -15.03 -3.55
N HIS A 40 10.85 -13.98 -3.47
CA HIS A 40 11.95 -13.72 -4.40
C HIS A 40 13.17 -13.11 -3.68
N GLU A 41 14.39 -13.57 -3.98
CA GLU A 41 15.62 -13.04 -3.37
C GLU A 41 15.91 -11.58 -3.76
N GLN A 42 15.62 -11.21 -5.01
CA GLN A 42 15.89 -9.88 -5.57
C GLN A 42 14.71 -9.42 -6.45
N PRO A 43 13.57 -9.03 -5.83
CA PRO A 43 12.38 -8.64 -6.56
C PRO A 43 12.51 -7.24 -7.21
N ALA A 44 11.94 -7.10 -8.40
CA ALA A 44 11.71 -5.80 -9.04
C ALA A 44 10.20 -5.50 -9.11
N VAL A 45 9.83 -4.23 -8.90
CA VAL A 45 8.44 -3.78 -8.86
C VAL A 45 8.26 -2.57 -9.78
N VAL A 46 7.20 -2.59 -10.60
CA VAL A 46 6.75 -1.43 -11.37
C VAL A 46 5.66 -0.72 -10.57
N ILE A 47 5.81 0.59 -10.39
CA ILE A 47 4.82 1.44 -9.69
C ILE A 47 4.14 2.33 -10.73
N GLY A 48 2.82 2.41 -10.66
CA GLY A 48 1.99 3.32 -11.46
C GLY A 48 0.90 3.94 -10.59
N HIS A 49 0.40 5.09 -11.03
CA HIS A 49 -0.65 5.86 -10.37
C HIS A 49 -1.61 6.45 -11.43
N ASP A 50 -2.66 7.19 -11.04
CA ASP A 50 -3.55 7.84 -11.99
C ASP A 50 -3.43 9.38 -11.93
N CYS A 51 -4.55 10.11 -11.95
CA CYS A 51 -4.57 11.57 -11.96
C CYS A 51 -5.24 12.15 -10.70
N ARG A 52 -5.43 11.35 -9.65
CA ARG A 52 -5.94 11.83 -8.36
C ARG A 52 -4.88 12.63 -7.60
N PHE A 53 -5.31 13.28 -6.52
CA PHE A 53 -4.43 14.06 -5.66
C PHE A 53 -3.36 13.17 -5.00
N GLY A 54 -2.13 13.24 -5.53
CA GLY A 54 -0.99 12.46 -5.06
C GLY A 54 -0.89 11.02 -5.58
N GLY A 55 -1.84 10.56 -6.40
CA GLY A 55 -1.98 9.16 -6.87
C GLY A 55 -3.36 8.82 -7.62
#